data_AF-A0A849WHS5-F1
#
_entry.id   AF-A0A849WHS5-F1
#
_cell.length_a   1.000
_cell.length_b   1.000
_cell.length_c   1.000
_cell.angle_alpha   90.00
_cell.angle_beta   90.00
_cell.angle_gamma   90.00
#
_symmetry.space_group_name_H-M   'P 1'
#
loop_
_entity.id
_entity.type
_entity.pdbx_description
1 polymer ?
#
loop_
_entity_poly.entity_id
_entity_poly.type
_entity_poly.pdbx_seq_one_letter_code
_entity_poly.pdbx_strand_id
1 'polypeptide(L)'
;MKKFYFILFFFIVALFAPDFVFAGGGPENVALLVNEDSWASLAIANKFIALRQIPYGNVIYFRGLKSHERTSVGAFKEEILLPALEALERRALAGQIDYLIYSSDFPTEIDIQEDVRPPIQDKTLIPYASLTGLTYLYQMVVQKDNRYHRLQSNGYMSPPFLGVADTPWSTMEKALYQKVLKLLTDREWEKAQSILEKLIVSHPKSPSLLYNLACSYARQGKRHEALLFLEKAIETGWCNFIHTLQDQDLEAIRNEKKMHDLVEKMKEIEPLYNVHSMGFRNAYNFNEFGAIVRENQGKRYLLSMMLGVTSGRGNSLEEILDYLSLGA
;
A
#
# COMPACT_ATOMS: atom_id res chain seq x y z
N MET A 1 11.11 -0.62 -53.44
CA MET A 1 9.75 -0.35 -52.94
C MET A 1 9.16 -1.50 -52.11
N LYS A 2 9.20 -2.78 -52.53
CA LYS A 2 8.64 -3.90 -51.74
C LYS A 2 9.26 -4.14 -50.35
N LYS A 3 10.57 -3.90 -50.17
CA LYS A 3 11.24 -4.00 -48.85
C LYS A 3 10.83 -2.91 -47.85
N PHE A 4 10.38 -1.75 -48.34
CA PHE A 4 9.99 -0.62 -47.49
C PHE A 4 8.59 -0.83 -46.88
N TYR A 5 7.67 -1.41 -47.65
CA TYR A 5 6.34 -1.81 -47.15
C TYR A 5 6.39 -2.92 -46.09
N PHE A 6 7.36 -3.83 -46.18
CA PHE A 6 7.50 -4.92 -45.21
C PHE A 6 7.99 -4.42 -43.84
N ILE A 7 8.90 -3.44 -43.83
CA ILE A 7 9.41 -2.80 -42.61
C ILE A 7 8.33 -1.91 -41.97
N LEU A 8 7.55 -1.19 -42.78
CA LEU A 8 6.44 -0.36 -42.29
C LEU A 8 5.30 -1.20 -41.68
N PHE A 9 5.01 -2.37 -42.26
CA PHE A 9 3.99 -3.28 -41.73
C PHE A 9 4.40 -3.91 -40.38
N PHE A 10 5.68 -4.26 -40.20
CA PHE A 10 6.18 -4.79 -38.92
C PHE A 10 6.18 -3.74 -37.80
N PHE A 11 6.45 -2.47 -38.13
CA PHE A 11 6.39 -1.36 -37.18
C PHE A 11 4.96 -1.07 -36.71
N ILE A 12 3.96 -1.20 -37.60
CA ILE A 12 2.56 -1.01 -37.26
C ILE A 12 2.04 -2.14 -36.36
N VAL A 13 2.43 -3.40 -36.59
CA VAL A 13 2.03 -4.53 -35.72
C VAL A 13 2.64 -4.41 -34.31
N ALA A 14 3.85 -3.87 -34.18
CA ALA A 14 4.47 -3.62 -32.88
C ALA A 14 3.81 -2.47 -32.08
N LEU A 15 3.15 -1.52 -32.74
CA LEU A 15 2.41 -0.42 -32.12
C LEU A 15 0.99 -0.81 -31.63
N PHE A 16 0.52 -2.01 -31.97
CA PHE A 16 -0.80 -2.54 -31.58
C PHE A 16 -0.71 -3.84 -30.77
N ALA A 17 0.48 -4.20 -30.26
CA ALA A 17 0.54 -5.25 -29.25
C ALA A 17 -0.18 -4.71 -27.99
N PRO A 18 -1.23 -5.37 -27.50
CA PRO A 18 -1.83 -4.97 -26.24
C PRO A 18 -0.75 -5.09 -25.17
N ASP A 19 -0.46 -3.98 -24.48
CA ASP A 19 0.29 -4.03 -23.24
C ASP A 19 -0.52 -4.90 -22.28
N PHE A 20 -0.09 -6.16 -22.10
CA PHE A 20 -0.65 -7.02 -21.09
C PHE A 20 -0.30 -6.41 -19.74
N VAL A 21 -1.24 -5.67 -19.17
CA VAL A 21 -1.17 -5.25 -17.78
C VAL A 21 -1.36 -6.53 -16.97
N PHE A 22 -0.25 -7.12 -16.53
CA PHE A 22 -0.25 -8.15 -15.51
C PHE A 22 -0.65 -7.51 -14.18
N ALA A 23 -1.96 -7.36 -13.98
CA ALA A 23 -2.51 -7.21 -12.64
C ALA A 23 -2.26 -8.53 -11.89
N GLY A 24 -1.79 -8.44 -10.65
CA GLY A 24 -1.61 -9.64 -9.83
C GLY A 24 -2.97 -10.29 -9.51
N GLY A 25 -2.98 -11.63 -9.46
CA GLY A 25 -4.13 -12.44 -9.05
C GLY A 25 -4.78 -13.24 -10.19
N GLY A 26 -5.33 -14.39 -9.83
CA GLY A 26 -6.12 -15.25 -10.70
C GLY A 26 -7.21 -15.99 -9.91
N PRO A 27 -8.08 -16.78 -10.57
CA PRO A 27 -9.10 -17.57 -9.90
C PRO A 27 -8.56 -18.48 -8.79
N GLU A 28 -7.33 -18.94 -8.94
CA GLU A 28 -6.60 -19.73 -7.95
C GLU A 28 -6.31 -18.98 -6.65
N ASN A 29 -6.20 -17.65 -6.67
CA ASN A 29 -5.91 -16.83 -5.50
C ASN A 29 -7.17 -16.37 -4.75
N VAL A 30 -8.35 -16.70 -5.27
CA VAL A 30 -9.65 -16.28 -4.72
C VAL A 30 -10.27 -17.43 -3.95
N ALA A 31 -10.66 -17.19 -2.70
CA ALA A 31 -11.59 -18.06 -1.98
C ALA A 31 -12.97 -17.40 -1.93
N LEU A 32 -13.99 -18.12 -2.39
CA LEU A 32 -15.37 -17.65 -2.46
C LEU A 32 -16.18 -18.21 -1.29
N LEU A 33 -16.71 -17.32 -0.46
CA LEU A 33 -17.52 -17.64 0.70
C LEU A 33 -18.99 -17.48 0.34
N VAL A 34 -19.75 -18.56 0.52
CA VAL A 34 -21.14 -18.67 0.08
C VAL A 34 -22.03 -18.99 1.27
N ASN A 35 -23.09 -18.19 1.47
CA ASN A 35 -24.13 -18.51 2.45
C ASN A 35 -25.05 -19.56 1.81
N GLU A 36 -24.99 -20.80 2.28
CA GLU A 36 -25.75 -21.93 1.72
C GLU A 36 -27.25 -21.84 2.02
N ASP A 37 -27.63 -21.12 3.09
CA ASP A 37 -29.03 -20.93 3.45
C ASP A 37 -29.70 -19.83 2.61
N SER A 38 -28.93 -19.06 1.84
CA SER A 38 -29.44 -18.02 0.95
C SER A 38 -29.43 -18.45 -0.52
N TRP A 39 -30.62 -18.52 -1.11
CA TRP A 39 -30.80 -18.74 -2.54
C TRP A 39 -30.16 -17.63 -3.39
N ALA A 40 -30.17 -16.39 -2.93
CA ALA A 40 -29.54 -15.27 -3.64
C ALA A 40 -28.01 -15.38 -3.60
N SER A 41 -27.45 -15.74 -2.44
CA SER A 41 -26.01 -15.96 -2.26
C SER A 41 -25.52 -17.11 -3.14
N LEU A 42 -26.29 -18.20 -3.24
CA LEU A 42 -26.01 -19.31 -4.15
C LEU A 42 -26.06 -18.89 -5.63
N ALA A 43 -27.07 -18.13 -6.04
CA ALA A 43 -27.22 -17.66 -7.43
C ALA A 43 -26.05 -16.75 -7.85
N ILE A 44 -25.70 -15.78 -7.00
CA ILE A 44 -24.59 -14.85 -7.21
C ILE A 44 -23.25 -15.61 -7.26
N ALA A 45 -23.03 -16.53 -6.32
CA ALA A 45 -21.82 -17.34 -6.26
C ALA A 45 -21.67 -18.19 -7.52
N ASN A 46 -22.72 -18.88 -7.96
CA ASN A 46 -22.69 -19.71 -9.17
C ASN A 46 -22.36 -18.88 -10.43
N LYS A 47 -22.96 -17.69 -10.56
CA LYS A 47 -22.65 -16.77 -11.65
C LYS A 47 -21.18 -16.34 -11.61
N PHE A 48 -20.67 -15.96 -10.44
CA PHE A 48 -19.28 -15.54 -10.26
C PHE A 48 -18.29 -16.66 -10.56
N ILE A 49 -18.56 -17.89 -10.08
CA ILE A 49 -17.78 -19.09 -10.38
C ILE A 49 -17.70 -19.31 -11.90
N ALA A 50 -18.83 -19.23 -12.61
CA ALA A 50 -18.87 -19.44 -14.05
C ALA A 50 -18.09 -18.37 -14.82
N LEU A 51 -18.16 -17.10 -14.40
CA LEU A 51 -17.46 -16.00 -15.08
C LEU A 51 -15.96 -16.00 -14.81
N ARG A 52 -15.55 -16.31 -13.57
CA ARG A 52 -14.14 -16.21 -13.15
C ARG A 52 -13.41 -17.54 -13.16
N GLN A 53 -14.11 -18.66 -13.39
CA GLN A 53 -13.54 -20.01 -13.35
C GLN A 53 -12.92 -20.35 -11.99
N ILE A 54 -13.62 -20.00 -10.91
CA ILE A 54 -13.15 -20.25 -9.53
C ILE A 54 -13.05 -21.77 -9.30
N PRO A 55 -11.90 -22.29 -8.82
CA PRO A 55 -11.74 -23.71 -8.55
C PRO A 55 -12.72 -24.17 -7.47
N TYR A 56 -13.29 -25.36 -7.62
CA TYR A 56 -14.21 -25.93 -6.63
C TYR A 56 -13.60 -25.99 -5.21
N GLY A 57 -12.31 -26.32 -5.13
CA GLY A 57 -11.58 -26.35 -3.85
C GLY A 57 -11.52 -25.01 -3.13
N ASN A 58 -11.73 -23.90 -3.84
CA ASN A 58 -11.69 -22.55 -3.31
C ASN A 58 -13.07 -22.04 -2.84
N VAL A 59 -14.15 -22.81 -3.03
CA VAL A 59 -15.50 -22.42 -2.62
C VAL A 59 -15.81 -22.96 -1.22
N ILE A 60 -16.19 -22.09 -0.30
CA ILE A 60 -16.44 -22.40 1.12
C ILE A 60 -17.88 -22.04 1.45
N TYR A 61 -18.66 -23.03 1.88
CA TYR A 61 -20.06 -22.87 2.23
C TYR A 61 -20.24 -22.68 3.73
N PHE A 62 -21.09 -21.72 4.09
CA PHE A 62 -21.49 -21.40 5.46
C PHE A 62 -22.96 -21.72 5.66
N ARG A 63 -23.32 -22.23 6.85
CA ARG A 63 -24.69 -22.53 7.27
C ARG A 63 -24.95 -21.90 8.63
N GLY A 64 -26.21 -21.57 8.90
CA GLY A 64 -26.69 -21.07 10.18
C GLY A 64 -26.31 -19.63 10.48
N LEU A 65 -26.07 -18.78 9.47
CA LEU A 65 -25.75 -17.36 9.69
C LEU A 65 -26.97 -16.66 10.31
N LYS A 66 -26.79 -16.06 11.49
CA LYS A 66 -27.90 -15.50 12.29
C LYS A 66 -28.46 -14.18 11.75
N SER A 67 -27.66 -13.43 10.98
CA SER A 67 -28.00 -12.10 10.51
C SER A 67 -27.25 -11.77 9.23
N HIS A 68 -27.94 -11.09 8.31
CA HIS A 68 -27.40 -10.63 7.02
C HIS A 68 -27.14 -9.11 6.99
N GLU A 69 -27.42 -8.40 8.08
CA GLU A 69 -27.20 -6.95 8.18
C GLU A 69 -26.15 -6.67 9.25
N ARG A 70 -26.47 -6.97 10.51
CA ARG A 70 -25.62 -6.67 11.66
C ARG A 70 -25.26 -7.89 12.49
N THR A 71 -24.00 -8.01 12.90
CA THR A 71 -23.55 -8.98 13.91
C THR A 71 -22.50 -8.37 14.85
N SER A 72 -22.15 -9.03 15.96
CA SER A 72 -21.03 -8.59 16.82
C SER A 72 -19.68 -9.05 16.28
N VAL A 73 -18.58 -8.36 16.65
CA VAL A 73 -17.23 -8.77 16.24
C VAL A 73 -16.85 -10.16 16.72
N GLY A 74 -17.30 -10.59 17.90
CA GLY A 74 -17.15 -11.95 18.41
C GLY A 74 -17.85 -12.98 17.52
N ALA A 75 -19.12 -12.74 17.18
CA ALA A 75 -19.87 -13.63 16.30
C ALA A 75 -19.29 -13.66 14.87
N PHE A 76 -18.90 -12.50 14.32
CA PHE A 76 -18.16 -12.45 13.05
C PHE A 76 -16.89 -13.30 13.08
N LYS A 77 -16.10 -13.18 14.15
CA LYS A 77 -14.85 -13.93 14.29
C LYS A 77 -15.10 -15.43 14.39
N GLU A 78 -16.03 -15.86 15.23
CA GLU A 78 -16.28 -17.27 15.54
C GLU A 78 -17.11 -17.99 14.47
N GLU A 79 -18.09 -17.31 13.86
CA GLU A 79 -19.03 -17.93 12.93
C GLU A 79 -18.59 -17.78 11.46
N ILE A 80 -17.74 -16.79 11.14
CA ILE A 80 -17.35 -16.47 9.75
C ILE A 80 -15.84 -16.53 9.56
N LEU A 81 -15.06 -15.68 10.26
CA LEU A 81 -13.66 -15.48 9.95
C LEU A 81 -12.79 -16.71 10.28
N LEU A 82 -12.88 -17.24 11.50
CA LEU A 82 -12.10 -18.42 11.89
C LEU A 82 -12.47 -19.66 11.06
N PRO A 83 -13.76 -19.99 10.83
CA PRO A 83 -14.10 -21.12 9.97
C PRO A 83 -13.61 -20.95 8.53
N ALA A 84 -13.59 -19.72 7.98
CA ALA A 84 -13.01 -19.45 6.67
C ALA A 84 -11.51 -19.79 6.64
N LEU A 85 -10.75 -19.26 7.61
CA LEU A 85 -9.30 -19.49 7.71
C LEU A 85 -8.98 -20.98 7.94
N GLU A 86 -9.71 -21.65 8.83
CA GLU A 86 -9.56 -23.08 9.08
C GLU A 86 -9.87 -23.92 7.84
N ALA A 87 -10.88 -23.54 7.04
CA ALA A 87 -11.16 -24.21 5.78
C ALA A 87 -10.02 -24.05 4.78
N LEU A 88 -9.37 -22.88 4.73
CA LEU A 88 -8.18 -22.67 3.89
C LEU A 88 -6.99 -23.51 4.34
N GLU A 89 -6.70 -23.54 5.64
CA GLU A 89 -5.62 -24.35 6.21
C GLU A 89 -5.84 -25.83 5.94
N ARG A 90 -7.04 -26.34 6.23
CA ARG A 90 -7.38 -27.76 6.03
C ARG A 90 -7.30 -28.21 4.57
N ARG A 91 -7.45 -27.27 3.63
CA ARG A 91 -7.35 -27.50 2.19
C ARG A 91 -5.96 -27.18 1.62
N ALA A 92 -5.00 -26.78 2.47
CA ALA A 92 -3.67 -26.32 2.08
C ALA A 92 -3.68 -25.13 1.09
N LEU A 93 -4.69 -24.26 1.20
CA LEU A 93 -4.89 -23.09 0.33
C LEU A 93 -4.41 -21.77 0.97
N ALA A 94 -4.11 -21.75 2.27
CA ALA A 94 -3.81 -20.51 3.01
C ALA A 94 -2.59 -19.72 2.48
N GLY A 95 -1.62 -20.40 1.85
CA GLY A 95 -0.47 -19.74 1.19
C GLY A 95 -0.75 -19.24 -0.24
N GLN A 96 -1.80 -19.78 -0.87
CA GLN A 96 -2.19 -19.47 -2.25
C GLN A 96 -3.23 -18.36 -2.33
N ILE A 97 -4.13 -18.28 -1.35
CA ILE A 97 -5.27 -17.35 -1.35
C ILE A 97 -4.84 -15.95 -0.91
N ASP A 98 -5.09 -14.98 -1.78
CA ASP A 98 -4.87 -13.56 -1.54
C ASP A 98 -6.18 -12.81 -1.27
N TYR A 99 -7.32 -13.35 -1.72
CA TYR A 99 -8.64 -12.69 -1.65
C TYR A 99 -9.71 -13.58 -1.00
N LEU A 100 -10.40 -13.07 0.03
CA LEU A 100 -11.67 -13.62 0.52
C LEU A 100 -12.85 -12.85 -0.07
N ILE A 101 -13.56 -13.47 -0.99
CA ILE A 101 -14.72 -12.89 -1.63
C ILE A 101 -15.98 -13.48 -0.99
N TYR A 102 -16.81 -12.63 -0.43
CA TYR A 102 -18.12 -12.98 0.09
C TYR A 102 -19.15 -12.83 -1.03
N SER A 103 -20.08 -13.78 -1.15
CA SER A 103 -21.19 -13.68 -2.11
C SER A 103 -22.20 -12.60 -1.67
N SER A 104 -23.40 -12.98 -1.24
CA SER A 104 -24.37 -12.09 -0.59
C SER A 104 -24.88 -12.71 0.72
N ASP A 105 -25.70 -11.94 1.44
CA ASP A 105 -26.36 -12.36 2.69
C ASP A 105 -25.39 -12.81 3.80
N PHE A 106 -24.22 -12.18 3.83
CA PHE A 106 -23.35 -12.10 4.99
C PHE A 106 -23.59 -10.76 5.70
N PRO A 107 -23.38 -10.66 7.03
CA PRO A 107 -23.54 -9.40 7.74
C PRO A 107 -22.58 -8.35 7.17
N THR A 108 -23.09 -7.16 6.85
CA THR A 108 -22.29 -6.08 6.27
C THR A 108 -21.74 -5.15 7.34
N GLU A 109 -22.44 -5.04 8.47
CA GLU A 109 -22.12 -4.18 9.61
C GLU A 109 -21.72 -5.00 10.84
N ILE A 110 -20.51 -4.77 11.34
CA ILE A 110 -19.97 -5.47 12.50
C ILE A 110 -19.87 -4.51 13.69
N ASP A 111 -20.61 -4.79 14.76
CA ASP A 111 -20.54 -4.05 16.01
C ASP A 111 -19.25 -4.39 16.75
N ILE A 112 -18.37 -3.39 16.93
CA ILE A 112 -17.07 -3.52 17.57
C ILE A 112 -17.04 -2.95 18.99
N GLN A 113 -18.18 -2.59 19.59
CA GLN A 113 -18.22 -1.98 20.93
C GLN A 113 -17.54 -2.82 22.02
N GLU A 114 -17.54 -4.14 21.89
CA GLU A 114 -16.89 -5.03 22.85
C GLU A 114 -15.36 -4.88 22.86
N ASP A 115 -14.75 -4.61 21.70
CA ASP A 115 -13.32 -4.46 21.53
C ASP A 115 -12.85 -3.00 21.76
N VAL A 116 -13.76 -2.01 21.65
CA VAL A 116 -13.38 -0.60 21.85
C VAL A 116 -13.71 -0.10 23.27
N ARG A 117 -12.93 -0.57 24.25
CA ARG A 117 -13.00 -0.09 25.65
C ARG A 117 -11.70 0.63 26.07
N PRO A 118 -11.76 1.88 26.56
CA PRO A 118 -12.96 2.72 26.75
C PRO A 118 -13.62 3.11 25.41
N PRO A 119 -14.92 3.49 25.41
CA PRO A 119 -15.63 3.89 24.21
C PRO A 119 -14.88 4.97 23.42
N ILE A 120 -15.03 4.97 22.10
CA ILE A 120 -14.38 5.92 21.22
C ILE A 120 -14.76 7.34 21.65
N GLN A 121 -13.74 8.13 22.04
CA GLN A 121 -13.95 9.50 22.51
C GLN A 121 -14.27 10.46 21.36
N ASP A 122 -13.79 10.14 20.16
CA ASP A 122 -14.07 10.89 18.95
C ASP A 122 -15.50 10.59 18.47
N LYS A 123 -16.37 11.61 18.54
CA LYS A 123 -17.78 11.52 18.13
C LYS A 123 -17.96 11.31 16.63
N THR A 124 -16.92 11.47 15.82
CA THR A 124 -16.96 11.19 14.38
C THR A 124 -16.79 9.71 14.05
N LEU A 125 -16.26 8.92 15.00
CA LEU A 125 -16.06 7.49 14.85
C LEU A 125 -17.22 6.73 15.51
N ILE A 126 -17.94 5.95 14.70
CA ILE A 126 -18.99 5.05 15.16
C ILE A 126 -18.41 3.66 15.42
N PRO A 127 -18.92 2.90 16.41
CA PRO A 127 -18.38 1.60 16.79
C PRO A 127 -18.88 0.48 15.86
N TYR A 128 -18.92 0.76 14.57
CA TYR A 128 -19.29 -0.19 13.52
C TYR A 128 -18.19 -0.24 12.47
N ALA A 129 -17.84 -1.45 12.06
CA ALA A 129 -16.87 -1.70 10.99
C ALA A 129 -17.51 -2.53 9.88
N SER A 130 -16.96 -2.44 8.67
CA SER A 130 -17.40 -3.32 7.58
C SER A 130 -16.80 -4.72 7.74
N LEU A 131 -17.56 -5.74 7.34
CA LEU A 131 -17.07 -7.13 7.32
C LEU A 131 -15.80 -7.28 6.48
N THR A 132 -15.74 -6.64 5.30
CA THR A 132 -14.57 -6.70 4.42
C THR A 132 -13.36 -5.98 5.02
N GLY A 133 -13.55 -4.88 5.76
CA GLY A 133 -12.48 -4.16 6.45
C GLY A 133 -11.91 -4.95 7.62
N LEU A 134 -12.75 -5.62 8.41
CA LEU A 134 -12.28 -6.51 9.48
C LEU A 134 -11.60 -7.77 8.93
N THR A 135 -12.08 -8.30 7.80
CA THR A 135 -11.43 -9.42 7.09
C THR A 135 -10.04 -9.01 6.60
N TYR A 136 -9.90 -7.80 6.07
CA TYR A 136 -8.61 -7.25 5.68
C TYR A 136 -7.60 -7.24 6.83
N LEU A 137 -8.06 -6.88 8.04
CA LEU A 137 -7.28 -6.81 9.27
C LEU A 137 -7.32 -8.11 10.08
N TYR A 138 -7.57 -9.27 9.45
CA TYR A 138 -7.92 -10.52 10.15
C TYR A 138 -6.98 -10.90 11.29
N GLN A 139 -5.66 -10.73 11.14
CA GLN A 139 -4.72 -11.07 12.21
C GLN A 139 -4.97 -10.28 13.48
N MET A 140 -5.29 -8.99 13.37
CA MET A 140 -5.60 -8.15 14.52
C MET A 140 -6.93 -8.56 15.16
N VAL A 141 -7.95 -8.84 14.33
CA VAL A 141 -9.28 -9.27 14.82
C VAL A 141 -9.19 -10.61 15.56
N VAL A 142 -8.46 -11.58 14.99
CA VAL A 142 -8.24 -12.90 15.62
C VAL A 142 -7.50 -12.77 16.94
N GLN A 143 -6.47 -11.90 16.99
CA GLN A 143 -5.67 -11.65 18.20
C GLN A 143 -6.35 -10.75 19.24
N LYS A 144 -7.56 -10.22 18.95
CA LYS A 144 -8.21 -9.17 19.76
C LYS A 144 -7.30 -7.95 19.97
N ASP A 145 -6.50 -7.61 18.95
CA ASP A 145 -5.69 -6.40 18.94
C ASP A 145 -6.57 -5.22 18.54
N ASN A 146 -7.07 -4.51 19.54
CA ASN A 146 -7.99 -3.39 19.36
C ASN A 146 -7.38 -2.23 18.55
N ARG A 147 -6.10 -2.26 18.14
CA ARG A 147 -5.54 -1.22 17.26
C ARG A 147 -6.16 -1.22 15.85
N TYR A 148 -6.90 -2.25 15.44
CA TYR A 148 -7.48 -2.34 14.09
C TYR A 148 -8.42 -1.17 13.73
N HIS A 149 -9.09 -0.55 14.72
CA HIS A 149 -10.00 0.58 14.48
C HIS A 149 -9.30 1.95 14.39
N ARG A 150 -7.97 2.01 14.53
CA ARG A 150 -7.19 3.24 14.37
C ARG A 150 -6.99 3.56 12.89
N LEU A 151 -6.90 4.85 12.55
CA LEU A 151 -6.62 5.32 11.18
C LEU A 151 -5.26 4.85 10.63
N GLN A 152 -4.36 4.39 11.49
CA GLN A 152 -3.01 3.92 11.15
C GLN A 152 -2.88 2.39 11.19
N SER A 153 -4.00 1.64 11.20
CA SER A 153 -3.97 0.17 11.29
C SER A 153 -3.51 -0.51 9.99
N ASN A 154 -3.55 0.21 8.87
CA ASN A 154 -3.19 -0.31 7.56
C ASN A 154 -1.69 -0.11 7.24
N GLY A 155 -0.86 -1.08 7.64
CA GLY A 155 0.56 -1.14 7.31
C GLY A 155 0.87 -1.63 5.90
N TYR A 156 -0.12 -2.02 5.07
CA TYR A 156 0.09 -2.19 3.63
C TYR A 156 0.26 -0.82 2.95
N MET A 157 -0.50 0.18 3.42
CA MET A 157 -0.34 1.54 2.92
C MET A 157 0.99 2.07 3.43
N SER A 158 1.96 2.17 2.51
CA SER A 158 3.21 2.84 2.79
C SER A 158 2.94 4.33 2.81
N PRO A 159 2.99 5.02 3.96
CA PRO A 159 3.02 6.47 3.91
C PRO A 159 4.26 6.84 3.09
N PRO A 160 4.20 7.77 2.12
CA PRO A 160 5.42 8.35 1.59
C PRO A 160 6.19 8.85 2.81
N PHE A 161 7.37 8.29 3.05
CA PHE A 161 8.12 8.58 4.26
C PHE A 161 8.37 10.09 4.33
N LEU A 162 7.74 10.74 5.32
CA LEU A 162 7.83 12.17 5.56
C LEU A 162 9.07 12.51 6.41
N GLY A 163 10.23 11.92 6.12
CA GLY A 163 11.45 12.20 6.90
C GLY A 163 11.33 11.85 8.40
N VAL A 164 12.35 12.19 9.18
CA VAL A 164 12.15 12.37 10.62
C VAL A 164 11.33 13.64 10.83
N ALA A 165 10.26 13.57 11.63
CA ALA A 165 9.44 14.75 11.95
C ALA A 165 10.34 15.90 12.44
N ASP A 166 10.30 17.01 11.71
CA ASP A 166 11.02 18.26 12.00
C ASP A 166 10.02 19.35 12.41
N THR A 167 10.51 20.57 12.66
CA THR A 167 9.63 21.68 13.01
C THR A 167 8.72 22.09 11.83
N PRO A 168 7.45 22.49 12.10
CA PRO A 168 6.55 22.95 11.06
C PRO A 168 7.08 24.20 10.34
N TRP A 169 6.99 24.22 9.02
CA TRP A 169 7.48 25.32 8.20
C TRP A 169 6.48 26.47 8.13
N SER A 170 6.92 27.70 8.41
CA SER A 170 6.16 28.92 8.17
C SER A 170 6.02 29.24 6.67
N THR A 171 5.04 30.07 6.32
CA THR A 171 4.83 30.56 4.94
C THR A 171 6.08 31.27 4.41
N MET A 172 6.78 32.02 5.25
CA MET A 172 8.02 32.73 4.90
C MET A 172 9.15 31.75 4.60
N GLU A 173 9.35 30.73 5.43
CA GLU A 173 10.41 29.72 5.22
C GLU A 173 10.17 28.91 3.94
N LYS A 174 8.90 28.58 3.64
CA LYS A 174 8.54 27.94 2.37
C LYS A 174 8.91 28.82 1.17
N ALA A 175 8.61 30.11 1.23
CA ALA A 175 8.98 31.06 0.18
C ALA A 175 10.51 31.21 0.03
N LEU A 176 11.24 31.22 1.15
CA LEU A 176 12.70 31.23 1.15
C LEU A 176 13.29 29.97 0.52
N TYR A 177 12.73 28.80 0.79
CA TYR A 177 13.21 27.56 0.18
C TYR A 177 12.88 27.48 -1.31
N GLN A 178 11.72 27.97 -1.76
CA GLN A 178 11.44 28.12 -3.18
C GLN A 178 12.46 29.04 -3.88
N LYS A 179 12.87 30.13 -3.21
CA LYS A 179 13.96 30.98 -3.68
C LYS A 179 15.30 30.23 -3.74
N VAL A 180 15.60 29.36 -2.78
CA VAL A 180 16.79 28.48 -2.82
C VAL A 180 16.76 27.58 -4.05
N LEU A 181 15.65 26.90 -4.32
CA LEU A 181 15.55 25.99 -5.48
C LEU A 181 15.81 26.75 -6.79
N LYS A 182 15.31 27.99 -6.88
CA LYS A 182 15.62 28.87 -8.01
C LYS A 182 17.12 29.22 -8.08
N LEU A 183 17.73 29.62 -6.97
CA LEU A 183 19.17 29.95 -6.93
C LEU A 183 20.06 28.75 -7.30
N LEU A 184 19.70 27.53 -6.88
CA LEU A 184 20.39 26.31 -7.28
C LEU A 184 20.27 26.08 -8.79
N THR A 185 19.07 26.28 -9.36
CA THR A 185 18.85 26.20 -10.82
C THR A 185 19.67 27.24 -11.58
N ASP A 186 19.73 28.46 -11.06
CA ASP A 186 20.49 29.59 -11.61
C ASP A 186 22.01 29.47 -11.32
N ARG A 187 22.45 28.38 -10.67
CA ARG A 187 23.84 28.08 -10.30
C ARG A 187 24.48 29.10 -9.36
N GLU A 188 23.67 29.80 -8.57
CA GLU A 188 24.09 30.75 -7.55
C GLU A 188 24.32 30.05 -6.18
N TRP A 189 25.28 29.14 -6.15
CA TRP A 189 25.51 28.20 -5.03
C TRP A 189 25.77 28.87 -3.69
N GLU A 190 26.54 29.95 -3.67
CA GLU A 190 26.90 30.67 -2.44
C GLU A 190 25.68 31.36 -1.82
N LYS A 191 24.80 31.93 -2.66
CA LYS A 191 23.56 32.57 -2.20
C LYS A 191 22.57 31.51 -1.71
N ALA A 192 22.48 30.38 -2.42
CA ALA A 192 21.67 29.24 -2.00
C ALA A 192 22.14 28.69 -0.63
N GLN A 193 23.45 28.45 -0.48
CA GLN A 193 24.05 27.99 0.77
C GLN A 193 23.71 28.93 1.93
N SER A 194 23.85 30.25 1.76
CA SER A 194 23.57 31.21 2.84
C SER A 194 22.12 31.15 3.36
N ILE A 195 21.15 30.87 2.48
CA ILE A 195 19.76 30.72 2.89
C ILE A 195 19.54 29.33 3.51
N LEU A 196 20.11 28.28 2.93
CA LEU A 196 20.04 26.92 3.46
C LEU A 196 20.62 26.81 4.88
N GLU A 197 21.76 27.45 5.15
CA GLU A 197 22.39 27.51 6.48
C GLU A 197 21.52 28.22 7.53
N LYS A 198 20.64 29.14 7.11
CA LYS A 198 19.66 29.75 8.00
C LYS A 198 18.48 28.81 8.26
N LEU A 199 17.99 28.16 7.21
CA LEU A 199 16.84 27.26 7.33
C LEU A 199 17.18 26.00 8.14
N ILE A 200 18.40 25.47 8.02
CA ILE A 200 18.80 24.26 8.75
C ILE A 200 18.88 24.46 10.27
N VAL A 201 19.00 25.71 10.75
CA VAL A 201 18.94 26.01 12.19
C VAL A 201 17.54 25.74 12.76
N SER A 202 16.50 26.10 12.03
CA SER A 202 15.10 25.83 12.40
C SER A 202 14.66 24.41 12.04
N HIS A 203 15.24 23.86 10.96
CA HIS A 203 14.85 22.58 10.36
C HIS A 203 16.04 21.62 10.24
N PRO A 204 16.71 21.25 11.35
CA PRO A 204 17.95 20.48 11.32
C PRO A 204 17.78 19.02 10.85
N LYS A 205 16.55 18.53 10.79
CA LYS A 205 16.23 17.16 10.40
C LYS A 205 15.62 17.07 9.00
N SER A 206 15.58 18.17 8.25
CA SER A 206 15.08 18.18 6.87
C SER A 206 16.09 17.53 5.92
N PRO A 207 15.77 16.36 5.33
CA PRO A 207 16.71 15.66 4.45
C PRO A 207 17.02 16.48 3.19
N SER A 208 16.01 17.17 2.64
CA SER A 208 16.15 17.98 1.44
C SER A 208 17.02 19.23 1.65
N LEU A 209 17.00 19.84 2.85
CA LEU A 209 17.90 20.96 3.17
C LEU A 209 19.35 20.48 3.25
N LEU A 210 19.58 19.36 3.95
CA LEU A 210 20.92 18.76 4.10
C LEU A 210 21.47 18.30 2.75
N TYR A 211 20.63 17.69 1.90
CA TYR A 211 20.99 17.29 0.55
C TYR A 211 21.37 18.50 -0.32
N ASN A 212 20.54 19.54 -0.35
CA ASN A 212 20.84 20.75 -1.12
C ASN A 212 22.08 21.50 -0.61
N LEU A 213 22.37 21.44 0.70
CA LEU A 213 23.64 21.93 1.26
C LEU A 213 24.81 21.12 0.73
N ALA A 214 24.70 19.78 0.70
CA ALA A 214 25.72 18.92 0.11
C ALA A 214 26.01 19.29 -1.35
N CYS A 215 24.97 19.48 -2.17
CA CYS A 215 25.09 19.94 -3.55
C CYS A 215 25.80 21.30 -3.65
N SER A 216 25.39 22.27 -2.82
CA SER A 216 25.99 23.62 -2.79
C SER A 216 27.48 23.58 -2.43
N TYR A 217 27.88 22.75 -1.45
CA TYR A 217 29.29 22.58 -1.07
C TYR A 217 30.09 21.85 -2.14
N ALA A 218 29.53 20.82 -2.77
CA ALA A 218 30.19 20.06 -3.84
C ALA A 218 30.50 20.96 -5.04
N ARG A 219 29.56 21.83 -5.44
CA ARG A 219 29.74 22.82 -6.52
C ARG A 219 30.81 23.88 -6.23
N GLN A 220 31.09 24.14 -4.96
CA GLN A 220 32.16 25.03 -4.52
C GLN A 220 33.50 24.31 -4.34
N GLY A 221 33.59 23.01 -4.65
CA GLY A 221 34.80 22.20 -4.48
C GLY A 221 35.10 21.81 -3.02
N LYS A 222 34.18 22.10 -2.09
CA LYS A 222 34.28 21.77 -0.66
C LYS A 222 33.83 20.33 -0.42
N ARG A 223 34.67 19.38 -0.87
CA ARG A 223 34.33 17.95 -0.95
C ARG A 223 34.03 17.32 0.40
N HIS A 224 34.79 17.70 1.44
CA HIS A 224 34.64 17.11 2.77
C HIS A 224 33.28 17.48 3.38
N GLU A 225 32.91 18.76 3.31
CA GLU A 225 31.65 19.29 3.78
C GLU A 225 30.47 18.71 3.00
N ALA A 226 30.61 18.58 1.68
CA ALA A 226 29.58 17.97 0.85
C ALA A 226 29.26 16.53 1.29
N LEU A 227 30.28 15.69 1.49
CA LEU A 227 30.09 14.32 1.96
C LEU A 227 29.52 14.26 3.38
N LEU A 228 29.89 15.20 4.25
CA LEU A 228 29.37 15.29 5.62
C LEU A 228 27.88 15.65 5.65
N PHE A 229 27.45 16.61 4.83
CA PHE A 229 26.04 16.97 4.74
C PHE A 229 25.20 15.91 4.02
N LEU A 230 25.76 15.21 3.03
CA LEU A 230 25.09 14.09 2.38
C LEU A 230 24.84 12.94 3.36
N GLU A 231 25.83 12.62 4.20
CA GLU A 231 25.68 11.61 5.25
C GLU A 231 24.56 11.98 6.24
N LYS A 232 24.52 13.24 6.71
CA LYS A 232 23.43 13.74 7.56
C LYS A 232 22.06 13.68 6.86
N ALA A 233 22.01 13.96 5.56
CA ALA A 233 20.78 13.84 4.79
C ALA A 233 20.28 12.39 4.83
N ILE A 234 21.17 11.41 4.67
CA ILE A 234 20.82 9.98 4.76
C ILE A 234 20.33 9.61 6.16
N GLU A 235 21.03 10.05 7.20
CA GLU A 235 20.65 9.80 8.60
C GLU A 235 19.29 10.36 8.97
N THR A 236 18.85 11.42 8.29
CA THR A 236 17.55 12.06 8.52
C THR A 236 16.46 11.59 7.55
N GLY A 237 16.79 10.79 6.54
CA GLY A 237 15.79 10.19 5.66
C GLY A 237 16.06 10.13 4.15
N TRP A 238 17.16 10.72 3.67
CA TRP A 238 17.46 10.76 2.25
C TRP A 238 17.98 9.41 1.73
N CYS A 239 17.27 8.79 0.79
CA CYS A 239 17.60 7.45 0.30
C CYS A 239 17.57 7.30 -1.22
N ASN A 240 17.27 8.37 -1.97
CA ASN A 240 17.18 8.32 -3.43
C ASN A 240 18.57 8.25 -4.07
N PHE A 241 19.17 7.06 -4.06
CA PHE A 241 20.53 6.84 -4.57
C PHE A 241 20.63 7.09 -6.07
N ILE A 242 19.54 6.84 -6.83
CA ILE A 242 19.49 7.08 -8.27
C ILE A 242 19.68 8.57 -8.54
N HIS A 243 18.90 9.42 -7.86
CA HIS A 243 19.03 10.87 -7.96
C HIS A 243 20.42 11.31 -7.54
N THR A 244 20.92 10.84 -6.39
CA THR A 244 22.25 11.20 -5.88
C THR A 244 23.40 10.84 -6.83
N LEU A 245 23.34 9.69 -7.52
CA LEU A 245 24.35 9.30 -8.50
C LEU A 245 24.26 10.08 -9.83
N GLN A 246 23.05 10.49 -10.21
CA GLN A 246 22.80 11.23 -11.46
C GLN A 246 23.01 12.74 -11.31
N ASP A 247 22.92 13.26 -10.09
CA ASP A 247 23.03 14.68 -9.77
C ASP A 247 24.39 15.23 -10.23
N GLN A 248 24.34 16.21 -11.12
CA GLN A 248 25.53 16.90 -11.66
C GLN A 248 26.20 17.76 -10.59
N ASP A 249 25.46 18.19 -9.56
CA ASP A 249 26.02 19.03 -8.52
C ASP A 249 27.00 18.26 -7.62
N LEU A 250 26.82 16.94 -7.53
CA LEU A 250 27.67 16.03 -6.75
C LEU A 250 28.79 15.38 -7.57
N GLU A 251 28.99 15.78 -8.84
CA GLU A 251 30.03 15.20 -9.70
C GLU A 251 31.43 15.24 -9.04
N ALA A 252 31.74 16.35 -8.35
CA ALA A 252 33.03 16.55 -7.69
C ALA A 252 33.34 15.56 -6.55
N ILE A 253 32.32 14.88 -6.00
CA ILE A 253 32.46 13.88 -4.93
C ILE A 253 32.07 12.47 -5.37
N ARG A 254 31.63 12.28 -6.62
CA ARG A 254 31.01 11.04 -7.10
C ARG A 254 31.91 9.81 -6.99
N ASN A 255 33.21 9.99 -7.23
CA ASN A 255 34.21 8.91 -7.23
C ASN A 255 34.94 8.78 -5.88
N GLU A 256 34.55 9.55 -4.86
CA GLU A 256 35.15 9.43 -3.53
C GLU A 256 34.69 8.12 -2.88
N LYS A 257 35.59 7.41 -2.19
CA LYS A 257 35.25 6.15 -1.51
C LYS A 257 34.02 6.29 -0.60
N LYS A 258 33.96 7.41 0.14
CA LYS A 258 32.84 7.69 1.05
C LYS A 258 31.50 7.83 0.31
N MET A 259 31.48 8.35 -0.91
CA MET A 259 30.26 8.41 -1.72
C MET A 259 29.74 7.00 -2.04
N HIS A 260 30.62 6.08 -2.42
CA HIS A 260 30.23 4.69 -2.65
C HIS A 260 29.67 4.03 -1.39
N ASP A 261 30.32 4.22 -0.24
CA ASP A 261 29.86 3.69 1.05
C ASP A 261 28.46 4.26 1.41
N LEU A 262 28.22 5.55 1.17
CA LEU A 262 26.92 6.21 1.40
C LEU A 262 25.84 5.71 0.44
N VAL A 263 26.18 5.45 -0.82
CA VAL A 263 25.24 4.92 -1.82
C VAL A 263 24.81 3.49 -1.47
N GLU A 264 25.72 2.63 -1.01
CA GLU A 264 25.34 1.30 -0.53
C GLU A 264 24.41 1.39 0.68
N LYS A 265 24.69 2.30 1.63
CA LYS A 265 23.76 2.60 2.73
C LYS A 265 22.38 3.06 2.22
N MET A 266 22.34 3.94 1.21
CA MET A 266 21.08 4.36 0.60
C MET A 266 20.34 3.19 -0.08
N LYS A 267 21.03 2.26 -0.74
CA LYS A 267 20.41 1.07 -1.37
C LYS A 267 19.85 0.09 -0.36
N GLU A 268 20.47 -0.05 0.81
CA GLU A 268 19.92 -0.85 1.91
C GLU A 268 18.65 -0.21 2.49
N ILE A 269 18.62 1.12 2.50
CA ILE A 269 17.53 1.94 3.01
C ILE A 269 16.38 1.99 1.98
N GLU A 270 16.62 2.30 0.71
CA GLU A 270 15.62 2.62 -0.35
C GLU A 270 14.45 1.62 -0.49
N PRO A 271 14.61 0.28 -0.41
CA PRO A 271 13.50 -0.66 -0.46
C PRO A 271 12.47 -0.48 0.66
N LEU A 272 12.81 0.27 1.72
CA LEU A 272 11.92 0.65 2.80
C LEU A 272 11.11 1.93 2.49
N TYR A 273 11.47 2.69 1.44
CA TYR A 273 10.97 4.06 1.18
C TYR A 273 10.39 4.26 -0.21
N ASN A 274 10.90 3.57 -1.23
CA ASN A 274 10.48 3.70 -2.62
C ASN A 274 9.63 2.48 -2.99
N VAL A 275 8.40 2.47 -2.49
CA VAL A 275 7.49 1.33 -2.67
C VAL A 275 6.95 1.38 -4.09
N HIS A 276 7.60 0.65 -4.99
CA HIS A 276 7.05 0.38 -6.31
C HIS A 276 5.64 -0.19 -6.15
N SER A 277 4.72 0.17 -7.05
CA SER A 277 3.41 -0.47 -7.09
C SER A 277 3.59 -1.96 -7.29
N MET A 278 3.37 -2.74 -6.25
CA MET A 278 3.43 -4.19 -6.26
C MET A 278 2.02 -4.75 -6.25
N GLY A 279 1.82 -5.89 -6.92
CA GLY A 279 0.59 -6.66 -6.74
C GLY A 279 0.46 -7.09 -5.27
N PHE A 280 -0.74 -6.96 -4.73
CA PHE A 280 -1.02 -7.43 -3.38
C PHE A 280 -0.84 -8.96 -3.29
N ARG A 281 -0.17 -9.43 -2.23
CA ARG A 281 -0.14 -10.84 -1.83
C ARG A 281 -0.35 -10.94 -0.32
N ASN A 282 -1.23 -11.84 0.10
CA ASN A 282 -1.43 -12.15 1.53
C ASN A 282 -0.16 -12.77 2.13
N ALA A 283 0.63 -13.48 1.33
CA ALA A 283 1.90 -14.07 1.76
C ALA A 283 2.93 -13.05 2.30
N TYR A 284 2.80 -11.76 1.96
CA TYR A 284 3.73 -10.73 2.42
C TYR A 284 3.41 -10.30 3.86
N ASN A 285 4.47 -10.07 4.63
CA ASN A 285 4.40 -9.49 5.96
C ASN A 285 4.81 -8.03 5.85
N PHE A 286 3.97 -7.12 6.32
CA PHE A 286 4.23 -5.68 6.30
C PHE A 286 4.47 -5.16 7.71
N ASN A 287 5.45 -4.28 7.88
CA ASN A 287 5.60 -3.53 9.13
C ASN A 287 4.68 -2.29 9.15
N GLU A 288 4.75 -1.50 10.23
CA GLU A 288 3.93 -0.29 10.41
C GLU A 288 4.26 0.84 9.40
N PHE A 289 5.34 0.69 8.61
CA PHE A 289 5.82 1.68 7.65
C PHE A 289 5.56 1.29 6.19
N GLY A 290 4.87 0.18 5.91
CA GLY A 290 4.66 -0.25 4.51
C GLY A 290 5.72 -1.18 3.95
N ALA A 291 6.80 -1.45 4.69
CA ALA A 291 7.89 -2.27 4.17
C ALA A 291 7.59 -3.76 4.35
N ILE A 292 7.94 -4.55 3.33
CA ILE A 292 7.91 -6.01 3.40
C ILE A 292 9.05 -6.47 4.30
N VAL A 293 8.70 -7.26 5.32
CA VAL A 293 9.63 -7.79 6.31
C VAL A 293 9.58 -9.32 6.33
N ARG A 294 10.52 -9.93 7.07
CA ARG A 294 10.54 -11.39 7.22
C ARG A 294 9.30 -11.88 7.96
N GLU A 295 9.02 -13.17 7.79
CA GLU A 295 7.96 -13.84 8.54
C GLU A 295 8.09 -13.59 10.05
N ASN A 296 6.96 -13.34 10.72
CA ASN A 296 6.85 -12.97 12.14
C ASN A 296 7.38 -11.58 12.54
N GLN A 297 7.88 -10.76 11.60
CA GLN A 297 8.33 -9.39 11.88
C GLN A 297 7.31 -8.31 11.50
N GLY A 298 6.16 -8.72 10.95
CA GLY A 298 5.12 -7.83 10.47
C GLY A 298 3.75 -8.49 10.53
N LYS A 299 2.80 -7.89 9.83
CA LYS A 299 1.42 -8.36 9.74
C LYS A 299 1.08 -8.71 8.31
N ARG A 300 0.29 -9.76 8.15
CA ARG A 300 -0.36 -10.15 6.89
C ARG A 300 -1.74 -9.50 6.83
N TYR A 301 -2.14 -9.19 5.62
CA TYR A 301 -3.45 -8.68 5.30
C TYR A 301 -4.13 -9.67 4.34
N LEU A 302 -5.46 -9.64 4.28
CA LEU A 302 -6.21 -10.53 3.40
C LEU A 302 -7.27 -9.72 2.67
N LEU A 303 -7.04 -9.42 1.39
CA LEU A 303 -7.98 -8.60 0.63
C LEU A 303 -9.37 -9.24 0.63
N SER A 304 -10.39 -8.41 0.66
CA SER A 304 -11.75 -8.89 0.74
C SER A 304 -12.73 -8.00 -0.01
N MET A 305 -13.75 -8.65 -0.54
CA MET A 305 -14.82 -8.04 -1.33
C MET A 305 -16.16 -8.73 -1.01
N MET A 306 -17.26 -8.00 -1.11
CA MET A 306 -18.62 -8.55 -1.15
C MET A 306 -19.14 -8.41 -2.59
N LEU A 307 -19.67 -9.49 -3.17
CA LEU A 307 -20.19 -9.48 -4.55
C LEU A 307 -21.51 -8.72 -4.65
N GLY A 308 -22.32 -8.74 -3.59
CA GLY A 308 -23.52 -7.94 -3.50
C GLY A 308 -24.18 -7.98 -2.13
N VAL A 309 -25.03 -7.00 -1.85
CA VAL A 309 -25.81 -6.92 -0.62
C VAL A 309 -27.27 -6.96 -1.01
N THR A 310 -27.99 -8.00 -0.59
CA THR A 310 -29.39 -8.26 -0.97
C THR A 310 -30.38 -8.00 0.18
N SER A 311 -29.88 -7.65 1.35
CA SER A 311 -30.65 -7.30 2.55
C SER A 311 -30.92 -5.79 2.66
N GLY A 312 -31.95 -5.42 3.43
CA GLY A 312 -32.30 -4.03 3.72
C GLY A 312 -32.55 -3.19 2.46
N ARG A 313 -31.78 -2.11 2.29
CA ARG A 313 -31.80 -1.22 1.11
C ARG A 313 -30.70 -1.58 0.09
N GLY A 314 -30.34 -2.85 0.04
CA GLY A 314 -29.34 -3.40 -0.87
C GLY A 314 -29.83 -3.50 -2.33
N ASN A 315 -29.01 -4.12 -3.15
CA ASN A 315 -29.30 -4.38 -4.56
C ASN A 315 -30.31 -5.50 -4.74
N SER A 316 -31.03 -5.44 -5.86
CA SER A 316 -31.74 -6.62 -6.36
C SER A 316 -30.77 -7.68 -6.87
N LEU A 317 -31.22 -8.93 -6.93
CA LEU A 317 -30.42 -10.00 -7.52
C LEU A 317 -30.07 -9.72 -8.99
N GLU A 318 -31.04 -9.22 -9.76
CA GLU A 318 -30.88 -8.91 -11.20
C GLU A 318 -29.76 -7.88 -11.41
N GLU A 319 -29.77 -6.78 -10.64
CA GLU A 319 -28.71 -5.77 -10.68
C GLU A 319 -27.32 -6.37 -10.41
N ILE A 320 -27.19 -7.23 -9.40
CA ILE A 320 -25.91 -7.86 -9.07
C ILE A 320 -25.43 -8.75 -10.22
N LEU A 321 -26.32 -9.58 -10.77
CA LEU A 321 -25.99 -10.49 -11.87
C LEU A 321 -25.58 -9.73 -13.15
N ASP A 322 -26.21 -8.58 -13.40
CA ASP A 322 -25.88 -7.69 -14.50
C ASP A 322 -24.51 -7.04 -14.28
N TYR A 323 -24.23 -6.50 -13.08
CA TYR A 323 -22.92 -5.92 -12.75
C TYR A 323 -21.78 -6.93 -12.89
N LEU A 324 -22.00 -8.17 -12.44
CA LEU A 324 -21.02 -9.24 -12.61
C LEU A 324 -20.74 -9.54 -14.09
N SER A 325 -21.77 -9.48 -14.94
CA SER A 325 -21.65 -9.76 -16.36
C SER A 325 -20.96 -8.64 -17.14
N LEU A 326 -21.09 -7.37 -16.71
CA LEU A 326 -20.47 -6.22 -17.37
C LEU A 326 -18.94 -6.17 -17.19
N GLY A 327 -18.42 -6.77 -16.12
CA GLY A 327 -16.98 -6.81 -15.84
C GLY A 327 -16.26 -8.05 -16.36
N ALA A 328 -16.94 -8.94 -17.09
CA ALA A 328 -16.39 -10.22 -17.57
C ALA A 328 -15.96 -10.15 -19.03
#